data_AF-A0A7S4SCR4-F1
#
_entry.id   AF-A0A7S4SCR4-F1
#
_cell.length_a   1.000
_cell.length_b   1.000
_cell.length_c   1.000
_cell.angle_alpha   90.00
_cell.angle_beta   90.00
_cell.angle_gamma   90.00
#
_symmetry.space_group_name_H-M   'P 1'
#
loop_
_entity.id
_entity.type
_entity.pdbx_description
1 polymer ?
#
loop_
_entity_poly.entity_id
_entity_poly.type
_entity_poly.pdbx_seq_one_letter_code
_entity_poly.pdbx_strand_id
1 'polypeptide(L)'
;MAMKLLVPVCILASLHLCCSLRSPKVAEDDAVEQSEAYAFMLYGAESHRLGLTTAIYSIREFDQKRPIVVLTTHASPEMREDMAKLKADVIERPPVKSPAYCTKEVGEGKQRLTNSFFKMHVWNLTQFRTVLYLESDMLFRRPLTELFSRFREVPGDDALMIAGQGDRPCSEGDFRPSFRRRGWNTGIMAIRPSKHFAERYAQLLASGWKFPCFGGSQEFENILFHETLQSQKGQSHLICMPIKFNCKGNSCAQDAVVVHWTGERKPWDGAAGFRYYLADWEKQRRAASQHAGIKMVAAEDPDPEAKHRTK
;
A
#
# COMPACT_ATOMS: atom_id res chain seq x y z
N MET A 1 21.27 -80.71 31.11
CA MET A 1 20.45 -80.31 29.94
C MET A 1 20.31 -78.80 29.97
N ALA A 2 21.04 -78.07 29.11
CA ALA A 2 20.92 -76.62 28.98
C ALA A 2 20.79 -76.29 27.49
N MET A 3 19.61 -75.75 27.13
CA MET A 3 19.21 -75.35 25.78
C MET A 3 20.01 -74.14 25.32
N LYS A 4 20.60 -74.23 24.12
CA LYS A 4 21.07 -73.08 23.33
C LYS A 4 19.87 -72.51 22.56
N LEU A 5 19.47 -71.27 22.85
CA LEU A 5 18.60 -70.50 21.97
C LEU A 5 19.46 -69.65 21.01
N LEU A 6 19.22 -69.84 19.71
CA LEU A 6 19.72 -68.99 18.63
C LEU A 6 18.78 -67.78 18.49
N VAL A 7 19.35 -66.57 18.47
CA VAL A 7 18.66 -65.33 18.13
C VAL A 7 19.01 -64.98 16.68
N PRO A 8 18.02 -64.66 15.81
CA PRO A 8 18.30 -64.24 14.44
C PRO A 8 18.68 -62.76 14.39
N VAL A 9 19.68 -62.46 13.56
CA VAL A 9 20.17 -61.12 13.24
C VAL A 9 19.21 -60.47 12.24
N CYS A 10 18.50 -59.41 12.66
CA CYS A 10 17.77 -58.54 11.75
C CYS A 10 18.75 -57.57 11.06
N ILE A 11 18.86 -57.70 9.74
CA ILE A 11 19.57 -56.77 8.86
C ILE A 11 18.66 -55.55 8.64
N LEU A 12 19.00 -54.41 9.24
CA LEU A 12 18.35 -53.13 9.00
C LEU A 12 18.92 -52.49 7.71
N ALA A 13 18.13 -52.50 6.65
CA ALA A 13 18.38 -51.72 5.45
C ALA A 13 18.16 -50.22 5.77
N SER A 14 19.24 -49.43 5.66
CA SER A 14 19.22 -47.98 5.83
C SER A 14 18.56 -47.30 4.62
N LEU A 15 17.27 -46.99 4.73
CA LEU A 15 16.64 -45.95 3.89
C LEU A 15 17.23 -44.60 4.29
N HIS A 16 18.11 -44.06 3.45
CA HIS A 16 18.51 -42.66 3.49
C HIS A 16 17.30 -41.79 3.11
N LEU A 17 16.45 -41.51 4.10
CA LEU A 17 15.49 -40.43 4.03
C LEU A 17 16.30 -39.13 4.04
N CYS A 18 16.56 -38.57 2.85
CA CYS A 18 17.14 -37.25 2.67
C CYS A 18 16.11 -36.19 3.11
N CYS A 19 15.83 -36.14 4.41
CA CYS A 19 15.10 -35.07 5.04
C CYS A 19 16.07 -33.89 5.09
N SER A 20 16.05 -33.06 4.04
CA SER A 20 16.78 -31.79 4.01
C SER A 20 16.19 -30.92 5.11
N LEU A 21 16.79 -31.00 6.31
CA LEU A 21 16.51 -30.15 7.44
C LEU A 21 16.92 -28.74 7.03
N ARG A 22 15.97 -27.94 6.52
CA ARG A 22 16.16 -26.50 6.39
C ARG A 22 16.53 -25.98 7.76
N SER A 23 17.62 -25.20 7.83
CA SER A 23 18.04 -24.59 9.09
C SER A 23 16.89 -23.75 9.67
N PRO A 24 16.63 -23.78 10.99
CA PRO A 24 15.52 -23.06 11.63
C PRO A 24 15.42 -21.58 11.23
N LYS A 25 16.58 -20.93 11.05
CA LYS A 25 16.68 -19.53 10.63
C LYS A 25 16.03 -19.23 9.28
N VAL A 26 16.14 -20.15 8.31
CA VAL A 26 15.53 -19.96 6.97
C VAL A 26 14.00 -20.06 7.05
N ALA A 27 13.48 -20.96 7.88
CA ALA A 27 12.04 -21.08 8.09
C ALA A 27 11.46 -19.86 8.83
N GLU A 28 12.21 -19.29 9.77
CA GLU A 28 11.82 -18.07 10.49
C GLU A 28 11.82 -16.84 9.56
N ASP A 29 12.87 -16.67 8.74
CA ASP A 29 12.94 -15.60 7.75
C ASP A 29 11.81 -15.70 6.71
N ASP A 30 11.52 -16.92 6.21
CA ASP A 30 10.40 -17.18 5.29
C ASP A 30 9.04 -16.85 5.93
N ALA A 31 8.84 -17.19 7.21
CA ALA A 31 7.59 -16.90 7.94
C ALA A 31 7.41 -15.39 8.20
N VAL A 32 8.50 -14.68 8.49
CA VAL A 32 8.48 -13.22 8.67
C VAL A 32 8.12 -12.52 7.35
N GLU A 33 8.71 -12.94 6.23
CA GLU A 33 8.39 -12.34 4.91
C GLU A 33 6.94 -12.60 4.49
N GLN A 34 6.37 -13.76 4.82
CA GLN A 34 4.95 -14.06 4.59
C GLN A 34 3.98 -13.24 5.47
N SER A 35 4.49 -12.62 6.53
CA SER A 35 3.71 -11.74 7.41
C SER A 35 3.67 -10.27 6.93
N GLU A 36 4.26 -9.97 5.78
CA GLU A 36 4.33 -8.62 5.22
C GLU A 36 3.63 -8.55 3.87
N ALA A 37 2.95 -7.44 3.57
CA ALA A 37 2.30 -7.25 2.28
C ALA A 37 2.34 -5.81 1.79
N TYR A 38 2.24 -5.64 0.47
CA TYR A 38 1.80 -4.38 -0.12
C TYR A 38 0.27 -4.39 -0.22
N ALA A 39 -0.36 -3.26 0.04
CA ALA A 39 -1.79 -3.09 -0.17
C ALA A 39 -2.07 -1.89 -1.05
N PHE A 40 -2.87 -2.11 -2.09
CA PHE A 40 -3.45 -1.07 -2.90
C PHE A 40 -4.95 -1.00 -2.66
N MET A 41 -5.52 0.13 -3.03
CA MET A 41 -6.95 0.31 -3.08
C MET A 41 -7.34 0.83 -4.44
N LEU A 42 -8.34 0.18 -5.05
CA LEU A 42 -9.01 0.66 -6.24
C LEU A 42 -10.45 1.00 -5.88
N TYR A 43 -10.72 2.29 -5.71
CA TYR A 43 -12.05 2.82 -5.46
C TYR A 43 -12.53 3.62 -6.67
N GLY A 44 -13.79 3.41 -7.07
CA GLY A 44 -14.38 4.09 -8.23
C GLY A 44 -14.12 3.40 -9.57
N ALA A 45 -13.98 4.19 -10.63
CA ALA A 45 -13.98 3.72 -12.01
C ALA A 45 -12.66 3.05 -12.43
N GLU A 46 -12.74 2.10 -13.35
CA GLU A 46 -11.65 1.40 -14.07
C GLU A 46 -10.55 2.33 -14.62
N SER A 47 -10.82 3.64 -14.75
CA SER A 47 -9.84 4.69 -15.06
C SER A 47 -8.53 4.62 -14.26
N HIS A 48 -8.55 4.15 -13.00
CA HIS A 48 -7.35 4.03 -12.17
C HIS A 48 -6.60 2.70 -12.34
N ARG A 49 -7.15 1.76 -13.14
CA ARG A 49 -6.53 0.45 -13.41
C ARG A 49 -5.15 0.59 -14.05
N LEU A 50 -4.97 1.55 -14.96
CA LEU A 50 -3.68 1.83 -15.60
C LEU A 50 -2.60 2.23 -14.59
N GLY A 51 -2.97 3.12 -13.65
CA GLY A 51 -2.11 3.50 -12.54
C GLY A 51 -1.74 2.30 -11.69
N LEU A 52 -2.74 1.55 -11.24
CA LEU A 52 -2.58 0.37 -10.40
C LEU A 52 -1.66 -0.68 -11.04
N THR A 53 -1.91 -1.06 -12.30
CA THR A 53 -1.09 -2.03 -13.04
C THR A 53 0.36 -1.57 -13.15
N THR A 54 0.58 -0.29 -13.47
CA THR A 54 1.93 0.29 -13.58
C THR A 54 2.64 0.30 -12.22
N ALA A 55 1.93 0.70 -11.17
CA ALA A 55 2.42 0.74 -9.80
C ALA A 55 2.85 -0.67 -9.34
N ILE A 56 1.96 -1.66 -9.45
CA ILE A 56 2.24 -3.06 -9.08
C ILE A 56 3.42 -3.61 -9.88
N TYR A 57 3.45 -3.40 -11.20
CA TYR A 57 4.56 -3.88 -12.02
C TYR A 57 5.90 -3.29 -11.57
N SER A 58 5.96 -1.99 -11.30
CA SER A 58 7.20 -1.35 -10.84
C SER A 58 7.66 -1.83 -9.46
N ILE A 59 6.76 -2.30 -8.59
CA ILE A 59 7.15 -3.03 -7.37
C ILE A 59 7.74 -4.39 -7.71
N ARG A 60 7.10 -5.13 -8.63
CA ARG A 60 7.55 -6.48 -9.01
C ARG A 60 8.97 -6.45 -9.58
N GLU A 61 9.41 -5.39 -10.24
CA GLU A 61 10.82 -5.26 -10.67
C GLU A 61 11.83 -5.42 -9.51
N PHE A 62 11.44 -5.10 -8.28
CA PHE A 62 12.31 -5.17 -7.10
C PHE A 62 11.91 -6.24 -6.09
N ASP A 63 10.63 -6.65 -6.08
CA ASP A 63 10.07 -7.56 -5.09
C ASP A 63 9.08 -8.55 -5.72
N GLN A 64 9.61 -9.73 -6.04
CA GLN A 64 8.87 -10.78 -6.75
C GLN A 64 8.06 -11.71 -5.83
N LYS A 65 8.29 -11.64 -4.51
CA LYS A 65 7.79 -12.66 -3.57
C LYS A 65 6.72 -12.14 -2.63
N ARG A 66 6.86 -10.91 -2.15
CA ARG A 66 5.96 -10.38 -1.13
C ARG A 66 4.52 -10.30 -1.68
N PRO A 67 3.51 -10.69 -0.90
CA PRO A 67 2.11 -10.55 -1.27
C PRO A 67 1.75 -9.12 -1.68
N ILE A 68 0.92 -8.99 -2.71
CA ILE A 68 0.31 -7.72 -3.11
C ILE A 68 -1.20 -7.94 -3.05
N VAL A 69 -1.88 -7.14 -2.24
CA VAL A 69 -3.34 -7.18 -2.09
C VAL A 69 -3.95 -5.93 -2.72
N VAL A 70 -4.98 -6.12 -3.54
CA VAL A 70 -5.77 -5.04 -4.13
C VAL A 70 -7.17 -5.08 -3.53
N LEU A 71 -7.49 -4.08 -2.71
CA LEU A 71 -8.82 -3.88 -2.17
C LEU A 71 -9.70 -3.13 -3.17
N THR A 72 -10.91 -3.63 -3.44
CA THR A 72 -11.87 -2.92 -4.29
C THR A 72 -13.32 -3.21 -3.89
N THR A 73 -14.26 -2.38 -4.33
CA THR A 73 -15.70 -2.65 -4.14
C THR A 73 -16.23 -3.68 -5.12
N HIS A 74 -15.65 -3.72 -6.31
CA HIS A 74 -16.01 -4.65 -7.37
C HIS A 74 -14.83 -4.82 -8.33
N ALA A 75 -14.54 -6.05 -8.73
CA ALA A 75 -13.51 -6.35 -9.70
C ALA A 75 -14.11 -7.08 -10.91
N SER A 76 -13.98 -6.44 -12.08
CA SER A 76 -14.31 -7.02 -13.37
C SER A 76 -13.46 -8.28 -13.64
N PRO A 77 -13.93 -9.23 -14.47
CA PRO A 77 -13.13 -10.40 -14.86
C PRO A 77 -11.78 -10.01 -15.46
N GLU A 78 -11.75 -8.95 -16.29
CA GLU A 78 -10.53 -8.43 -16.91
C GLU A 78 -9.54 -7.92 -15.85
N MET A 79 -10.01 -7.11 -14.88
CA MET A 79 -9.16 -6.66 -13.78
C MET A 79 -8.59 -7.84 -12.98
N ARG A 80 -9.39 -8.87 -12.70
CA ARG A 80 -8.90 -10.06 -11.97
C ARG A 80 -7.83 -10.81 -12.74
N GLU A 81 -8.01 -10.98 -14.04
CA GLU A 81 -7.03 -11.60 -14.93
C GLU A 81 -5.71 -10.81 -14.93
N ASP A 82 -5.78 -9.49 -15.07
CA ASP A 82 -4.61 -8.61 -15.03
C ASP A 82 -3.88 -8.68 -13.69
N MET A 83 -4.60 -8.60 -12.57
CA MET A 83 -3.99 -8.67 -11.25
C MET A 83 -3.35 -10.05 -11.01
N ALA A 84 -3.99 -11.12 -11.48
CA ALA A 84 -3.43 -12.47 -11.41
C ALA A 84 -2.11 -12.59 -12.21
N LYS A 85 -2.03 -12.01 -13.41
CA LYS A 85 -0.79 -11.95 -14.22
C LYS A 85 0.34 -11.22 -13.48
N LEU A 86 0.01 -10.24 -12.64
CA LEU A 86 0.97 -9.50 -11.80
C LEU A 86 1.22 -10.15 -10.42
N LYS A 87 0.64 -11.34 -10.18
CA LYS A 87 0.67 -12.04 -8.89
C LYS A 87 0.14 -11.16 -7.75
N ALA A 88 -0.98 -10.49 -7.98
CA ALA A 88 -1.68 -9.68 -7.00
C ALA A 88 -3.06 -10.27 -6.70
N ASP A 89 -3.40 -10.36 -5.42
CA ASP A 89 -4.67 -10.90 -4.95
C ASP A 89 -5.72 -9.79 -4.89
N VAL A 90 -6.88 -10.03 -5.47
CA VAL A 90 -7.99 -9.07 -5.47
C VAL A 90 -9.00 -9.46 -4.39
N ILE A 91 -9.22 -8.56 -3.43
CA ILE A 91 -10.17 -8.75 -2.34
C ILE A 91 -11.28 -7.70 -2.45
N GLU A 92 -12.50 -8.18 -2.67
CA GLU A 92 -13.68 -7.32 -2.65
C GLU A 92 -14.13 -7.03 -1.21
N ARG A 93 -14.50 -5.76 -0.95
CA ARG A 93 -15.07 -5.32 0.32
C ARG A 93 -16.27 -4.39 0.08
N PRO A 94 -17.22 -4.30 1.03
CA PRO A 94 -18.32 -3.36 0.93
C PRO A 94 -17.84 -1.90 0.91
N PRO A 95 -18.47 -1.01 0.13
CA PRO A 95 -18.11 0.41 0.11
C PRO A 95 -18.25 1.03 1.50
N VAL A 96 -17.36 1.98 1.82
CA VAL A 96 -17.43 2.79 3.04
C VAL A 96 -17.98 4.15 2.67
N LYS A 97 -19.18 4.48 3.15
CA LYS A 97 -19.84 5.75 2.85
C LYS A 97 -19.14 6.89 3.58
N SER A 98 -18.80 7.96 2.86
CA SER A 98 -18.40 9.21 3.50
C SER A 98 -19.59 9.88 4.22
N PRO A 99 -19.33 10.73 5.23
CA PRO A 99 -20.35 11.62 5.77
C PRO A 99 -20.98 12.48 4.67
N ALA A 100 -22.30 12.68 4.74
CA ALA A 100 -23.05 13.39 3.69
C ALA A 100 -22.55 14.83 3.45
N TYR A 101 -22.04 15.50 4.48
CA TYR A 101 -21.50 16.86 4.34
C TYR A 101 -20.18 16.89 3.55
N CYS A 102 -19.39 15.81 3.55
CA CYS A 102 -18.14 15.74 2.81
C CYS A 102 -18.38 15.86 1.30
N THR A 103 -19.47 15.29 0.76
CA THR A 103 -19.87 15.43 -0.66
C THR A 103 -19.99 16.90 -1.07
N LYS A 104 -20.51 17.75 -0.19
CA LYS A 104 -20.62 19.19 -0.43
C LYS A 104 -19.25 19.89 -0.33
N GLU A 105 -18.44 19.51 0.67
CA GLU A 105 -17.14 20.14 0.91
C GLU A 105 -16.08 19.83 -0.15
N VAL A 106 -16.04 18.61 -0.69
CA VAL A 106 -15.07 18.24 -1.75
C VAL A 106 -15.34 18.99 -3.06
N GLY A 107 -16.60 19.35 -3.32
CA GLY A 107 -17.06 19.92 -4.58
C GLY A 107 -17.30 18.88 -5.68
N GLU A 108 -18.09 19.24 -6.68
CA GLU A 108 -18.55 18.33 -7.76
C GLU A 108 -17.40 17.69 -8.55
N GLY A 109 -16.33 18.43 -8.85
CA GLY A 109 -15.17 17.91 -9.58
C GLY A 109 -14.32 16.88 -8.81
N LYS A 110 -14.54 16.72 -7.50
CA LYS A 110 -13.71 15.86 -6.64
C LYS A 110 -14.50 14.80 -5.90
N GLN A 111 -15.70 14.45 -6.37
CA GLN A 111 -16.55 13.45 -5.72
C GLN A 111 -15.86 12.09 -5.55
N ARG A 112 -14.90 11.73 -6.40
CA ARG A 112 -14.05 10.54 -6.20
C ARG A 112 -13.40 10.48 -4.81
N LEU A 113 -13.08 11.63 -4.19
CA LEU A 113 -12.45 11.69 -2.86
C LEU A 113 -13.39 11.19 -1.75
N THR A 114 -14.71 11.21 -1.96
CA THR A 114 -15.67 10.62 -1.00
C THR A 114 -15.51 9.11 -0.86
N ASN A 115 -14.94 8.43 -1.85
CA ASN A 115 -14.70 7.00 -1.81
C ASN A 115 -13.38 6.63 -1.10
N SER A 116 -12.53 7.61 -0.78
CA SER A 116 -11.23 7.34 -0.14
C SER A 116 -11.35 6.75 1.28
N PHE A 117 -12.51 6.90 1.95
CA PHE A 117 -12.80 6.25 3.23
C PHE A 117 -12.80 4.72 3.15
N PHE A 118 -12.90 4.14 1.95
CA PHE A 118 -12.73 2.71 1.71
C PHE A 118 -11.34 2.19 2.17
N LYS A 119 -10.36 3.10 2.33
CA LYS A 119 -9.03 2.83 2.89
C LYS A 119 -9.07 2.24 4.30
N MET A 120 -10.16 2.46 5.04
CA MET A 120 -10.40 1.80 6.32
C MET A 120 -10.16 0.27 6.26
N HIS A 121 -10.52 -0.39 5.15
CA HIS A 121 -10.36 -1.85 5.01
C HIS A 121 -8.91 -2.33 5.02
N VAL A 122 -7.93 -1.45 4.78
CA VAL A 122 -6.50 -1.80 4.90
C VAL A 122 -6.18 -2.23 6.34
N TRP A 123 -6.82 -1.62 7.33
CA TRP A 123 -6.66 -1.98 8.75
C TRP A 123 -7.24 -3.35 9.11
N ASN A 124 -8.11 -3.92 8.26
CA ASN A 124 -8.68 -5.25 8.45
C ASN A 124 -7.80 -6.39 7.89
N LEU A 125 -6.63 -6.07 7.32
CA LEU A 125 -5.70 -7.06 6.76
C LEU A 125 -4.85 -7.76 7.85
N THR A 126 -5.50 -8.21 8.94
CA THR A 126 -4.83 -8.72 10.15
C THR A 126 -4.16 -10.08 10.00
N GLN A 127 -4.24 -10.70 8.81
CA GLN A 127 -3.40 -11.84 8.47
C GLN A 127 -1.94 -11.44 8.24
N PHE A 128 -1.67 -10.16 8.02
CA PHE A 128 -0.31 -9.61 7.91
C PHE A 128 0.05 -8.86 9.19
N ARG A 129 1.31 -8.99 9.61
CA ARG A 129 1.92 -8.20 10.67
C ARG A 129 2.19 -6.77 10.21
N THR A 130 2.66 -6.61 8.96
CA THR A 130 2.98 -5.30 8.38
C THR A 130 2.33 -5.17 7.02
N VAL A 131 1.63 -4.06 6.79
CA VAL A 131 1.13 -3.69 5.47
C VAL A 131 1.73 -2.35 5.06
N LEU A 132 2.35 -2.31 3.89
CA LEU A 132 2.69 -1.06 3.23
C LEU A 132 1.53 -0.69 2.29
N TYR A 133 0.68 0.21 2.74
CA TYR A 133 -0.38 0.80 1.92
C TYR A 133 0.19 1.81 0.92
N LEU A 134 -0.28 1.74 -0.32
CA LEU A 134 0.17 2.51 -1.46
C LEU A 134 -1.02 2.94 -2.32
N GLU A 135 -1.04 4.19 -2.77
CA GLU A 135 -2.01 4.66 -3.77
C GLU A 135 -1.61 4.20 -5.19
N SER A 136 -2.60 4.09 -6.08
CA SER A 136 -2.42 3.60 -7.45
C SER A 136 -1.78 4.63 -8.39
N ASP A 137 -1.62 5.87 -7.95
CA ASP A 137 -0.97 6.97 -8.66
C ASP A 137 0.48 7.17 -8.19
N MET A 138 1.16 6.05 -7.94
CA MET A 138 2.56 5.99 -7.54
C MET A 138 3.42 5.23 -8.54
N LEU A 139 4.72 5.57 -8.59
CA LEU A 139 5.73 4.83 -9.33
C LEU A 139 6.92 4.51 -8.42
N PHE A 140 7.34 3.26 -8.43
CA PHE A 140 8.42 2.74 -7.60
C PHE A 140 9.69 2.63 -8.42
N ARG A 141 10.74 3.35 -8.01
CA ARG A 141 12.02 3.44 -8.74
C ARG A 141 13.14 2.66 -8.08
N ARG A 142 12.93 2.24 -6.82
CA ARG A 142 13.88 1.49 -5.99
C ARG A 142 13.11 0.54 -5.06
N PRO A 143 13.76 -0.51 -4.50
CA PRO A 143 13.14 -1.43 -3.55
C PRO A 143 12.59 -0.71 -2.29
N LEU A 144 11.49 -1.23 -1.73
CA LEU A 144 10.86 -0.73 -0.50
C LEU A 144 11.22 -1.55 0.75
N THR A 145 12.18 -2.47 0.64
CA THR A 145 12.64 -3.34 1.74
C THR A 145 13.16 -2.56 2.95
N GLU A 146 13.68 -1.35 2.73
CA GLU A 146 14.07 -0.42 3.81
C GLU A 146 12.86 -0.07 4.70
N LEU A 147 11.68 0.21 4.12
CA LEU A 147 10.49 0.58 4.90
C LEU A 147 10.02 -0.57 5.80
N PHE A 148 9.96 -1.79 5.28
CA PHE A 148 9.62 -2.97 6.09
C PHE A 148 10.63 -3.21 7.20
N SER A 149 11.93 -3.13 6.89
CA SER A 149 13.00 -3.34 7.86
C SER A 149 12.94 -2.31 9.00
N ARG A 150 12.81 -1.03 8.66
CA ARG A 150 12.64 0.04 9.65
C ARG A 150 11.35 -0.10 10.45
N PHE A 151 10.27 -0.51 9.82
CA PHE A 151 8.98 -0.65 10.50
C PHE A 151 8.93 -1.84 11.45
N ARG A 152 9.66 -2.93 11.16
CA ARG A 152 9.83 -4.06 12.10
C ARG A 152 10.47 -3.63 13.42
N GLU A 153 11.37 -2.65 13.39
CA GLU A 153 12.06 -2.12 14.58
C GLU A 153 11.16 -1.22 15.45
N VAL A 154 10.01 -0.78 14.94
CA VAL A 154 9.09 0.08 15.68
C VAL A 154 8.39 -0.75 16.76
N PRO A 155 8.41 -0.37 18.05
CA PRO A 155 7.70 -1.13 19.08
C PRO A 155 6.17 -0.96 18.99
N GLY A 156 5.43 -1.75 19.78
CA GLY A 156 3.97 -1.64 19.94
C GLY A 156 3.14 -2.44 18.94
N ASP A 157 1.89 -2.75 19.30
CA ASP A 157 0.97 -3.49 18.44
C ASP A 157 0.28 -2.58 17.41
N ASP A 158 0.09 -1.30 17.76
CA ASP A 158 -0.45 -0.26 16.89
C ASP A 158 0.66 0.74 16.52
N ALA A 159 1.26 0.54 15.35
CA ALA A 159 2.28 1.46 14.81
C ALA A 159 1.89 1.99 13.43
N LEU A 160 2.36 3.19 13.13
CA LEU A 160 2.20 3.86 11.85
C LEU A 160 3.50 4.53 11.47
N MET A 161 4.00 4.23 10.28
CA MET A 161 5.02 5.03 9.62
C MET A 161 4.36 5.74 8.42
N ILE A 162 4.57 7.05 8.29
CA ILE A 162 3.84 7.87 7.31
C ILE A 162 4.69 9.05 6.82
N ALA A 163 4.51 9.44 5.56
CA ALA A 163 5.20 10.58 4.97
C ALA A 163 4.51 11.92 5.27
N GLY A 164 5.30 12.99 5.36
CA GLY A 164 4.77 14.35 5.47
C GLY A 164 3.90 14.74 4.26
N GLN A 165 2.94 15.65 4.48
CA GLN A 165 2.16 16.23 3.39
C GLN A 165 2.99 17.28 2.62
N GLY A 166 3.13 17.06 1.31
CA GLY A 166 3.86 17.95 0.42
C GLY A 166 5.36 17.70 0.50
N ASP A 167 6.16 18.72 0.20
CA ASP A 167 7.63 18.62 0.24
C ASP A 167 8.22 18.95 1.63
N ARG A 168 7.40 18.85 2.69
CA ARG A 168 7.84 19.21 4.05
C ARG A 168 8.56 18.03 4.70
N PRO A 169 9.89 18.12 4.93
CA PRO A 169 10.61 17.04 5.57
C PRO A 169 10.22 16.87 7.04
N CYS A 170 10.55 15.70 7.57
CA CYS A 170 10.51 15.42 9.00
C CYS A 170 11.49 16.37 9.71
N SER A 171 11.00 17.28 10.57
CA SER A 171 11.93 18.22 11.26
C SER A 171 12.76 17.53 12.34
N GLU A 172 12.30 16.37 12.82
CA GLU A 172 12.94 15.59 13.88
C GLU A 172 13.92 14.55 13.29
N GLY A 173 14.07 14.54 11.98
CA GLY A 173 14.86 13.58 11.23
C GLY A 173 14.01 12.43 10.67
N ASP A 174 14.57 11.81 9.65
CA ASP A 174 13.98 10.66 8.97
C ASP A 174 13.90 9.44 9.89
N PHE A 175 12.81 8.68 9.77
CA PHE A 175 12.53 7.48 10.57
C PHE A 175 12.52 7.71 12.08
N ARG A 176 12.22 8.93 12.51
CA ARG A 176 12.07 9.24 13.92
C ARG A 176 10.60 9.34 14.32
N PRO A 177 10.27 9.01 15.59
CA PRO A 177 8.96 9.36 16.14
C PRO A 177 8.68 10.84 15.91
N SER A 178 7.46 11.16 15.46
CA SER A 178 7.02 12.54 15.27
C SER A 178 5.82 12.82 16.16
N PHE A 179 6.01 13.71 17.12
CA PHE A 179 4.96 14.08 18.08
C PHE A 179 4.18 15.33 17.65
N ARG A 180 4.64 16.04 16.61
CA ARG A 180 3.98 17.25 16.15
C ARG A 180 2.73 16.95 15.34
N ARG A 181 1.64 17.67 15.62
CA ARG A 181 0.47 17.70 14.76
C ARG A 181 0.87 18.30 13.41
N ARG A 182 0.75 17.49 12.34
CA ARG A 182 1.09 17.87 10.96
C ARG A 182 0.04 17.32 10.02
N GLY A 183 -0.03 17.90 8.83
CA GLY A 183 -0.61 17.21 7.70
C GLY A 183 0.35 16.10 7.27
N TRP A 184 -0.12 14.87 7.36
CA TRP A 184 0.51 13.67 6.80
C TRP A 184 -0.14 13.35 5.46
N ASN A 185 0.65 12.82 4.54
CA ASN A 185 0.12 12.28 3.31
C ASN A 185 -0.19 10.80 3.50
N THR A 186 -1.45 10.43 3.30
CA THR A 186 -1.91 9.07 3.55
C THR A 186 -1.90 8.19 2.31
N GLY A 187 -1.20 8.62 1.26
CA GLY A 187 -1.04 7.82 0.04
C GLY A 187 0.01 6.72 0.18
N ILE A 188 0.97 6.88 1.10
CA ILE A 188 1.92 5.83 1.50
C ILE A 188 1.99 5.74 3.01
N MET A 189 1.75 4.54 3.53
CA MET A 189 1.76 4.27 4.97
C MET A 189 2.28 2.85 5.22
N ALA A 190 3.19 2.68 6.17
CA ALA A 190 3.46 1.37 6.75
C ALA A 190 2.65 1.26 8.04
N ILE A 191 1.80 0.24 8.12
CA ILE A 191 0.85 0.05 9.23
C ILE A 191 0.97 -1.35 9.82
N ARG A 192 0.59 -1.48 11.09
CA ARG A 192 0.18 -2.75 11.69
C ARG A 192 -1.34 -2.85 11.59
N PRO A 193 -1.89 -3.72 10.72
CA PRO A 193 -3.34 -3.88 10.64
C PRO A 193 -3.91 -4.29 12.00
N SER A 194 -5.00 -3.64 12.40
CA SER A 194 -5.58 -3.77 13.73
C SER A 194 -7.10 -3.69 13.61
N LYS A 195 -7.80 -4.77 14.00
CA LYS A 195 -9.28 -4.78 14.02
C LYS A 195 -9.81 -3.68 14.94
N HIS A 196 -9.16 -3.49 16.08
CA HIS A 196 -9.51 -2.43 17.02
C HIS A 196 -9.42 -1.04 16.36
N PHE A 197 -8.34 -0.77 15.62
CA PHE A 197 -8.20 0.47 14.89
C PHE A 197 -9.27 0.63 13.79
N ALA A 198 -9.54 -0.44 13.03
CA ALA A 198 -10.57 -0.43 11.99
C ALA A 198 -11.98 -0.16 12.55
N GLU A 199 -12.32 -0.76 13.70
CA GLU A 199 -13.57 -0.51 14.42
C GLU A 199 -13.65 0.93 14.91
N ARG A 200 -12.57 1.46 15.49
CA ARG A 200 -12.50 2.86 15.93
C ARG A 200 -12.68 3.83 14.75
N TYR A 201 -12.04 3.55 13.63
CA TYR A 201 -12.21 4.30 12.37
C TYR A 201 -13.70 4.33 11.98
N ALA A 202 -14.34 3.16 11.91
CA ALA A 202 -15.75 3.02 11.52
C ALA A 202 -16.69 3.75 12.50
N GLN A 203 -16.45 3.62 13.81
CA GLN A 203 -17.23 4.28 14.85
C GLN A 203 -17.15 5.80 14.76
N LEU A 204 -15.95 6.36 14.58
CA LEU A 204 -15.79 7.81 14.44
C LEU A 204 -16.48 8.33 13.18
N LEU A 205 -16.40 7.58 12.07
CA LEU A 205 -17.10 7.93 10.84
C LEU A 205 -18.62 7.92 11.02
N ALA A 206 -19.14 6.92 11.75
CA ALA A 206 -20.57 6.76 12.04
C ALA A 206 -21.10 7.74 13.11
N SER A 207 -20.23 8.27 13.98
CA SER A 207 -20.62 9.15 15.09
C SER A 207 -21.22 10.50 14.65
N GLY A 208 -21.08 10.86 13.37
CA GLY A 208 -21.48 12.17 12.86
C GLY A 208 -20.52 13.29 13.25
N TRP A 209 -19.37 12.96 13.85
CA TRP A 209 -18.32 13.93 14.15
C TRP A 209 -17.84 14.63 12.87
N LYS A 210 -17.71 15.97 12.96
CA LYS A 210 -17.36 16.82 11.84
C LYS A 210 -15.86 17.07 11.79
N PHE A 211 -15.31 16.97 10.59
CA PHE A 211 -13.90 17.23 10.27
C PHE A 211 -13.83 17.84 8.86
N PRO A 212 -12.77 18.58 8.50
CA PRO A 212 -12.61 19.08 7.14
C PRO A 212 -12.48 17.91 6.15
N CYS A 213 -13.22 17.87 5.04
CA CYS A 213 -13.13 16.75 4.07
C CYS A 213 -12.52 17.12 2.70
N PHE A 214 -11.82 18.25 2.55
CA PHE A 214 -11.36 18.76 1.25
C PHE A 214 -10.41 17.80 0.50
N GLY A 215 -9.65 16.97 1.22
CA GLY A 215 -8.74 15.95 0.68
C GLY A 215 -9.30 14.52 0.78
N GLY A 216 -10.60 14.36 1.03
CA GLY A 216 -11.22 13.05 1.25
C GLY A 216 -10.97 12.52 2.67
N SER A 217 -10.44 11.30 2.78
CA SER A 217 -10.17 10.65 4.06
C SER A 217 -8.89 11.15 4.71
N GLN A 218 -8.00 11.84 3.99
CA GLN A 218 -6.69 12.23 4.51
C GLN A 218 -6.79 13.12 5.76
N GLU A 219 -7.67 14.12 5.77
CA GLU A 219 -7.86 14.99 6.94
C GLU A 219 -8.44 14.21 8.13
N PHE A 220 -9.41 13.32 7.88
CA PHE A 220 -9.97 12.43 8.90
C PHE A 220 -8.88 11.53 9.51
N GLU A 221 -8.11 10.86 8.66
CA GLU A 221 -7.01 9.97 9.02
C GLU A 221 -5.96 10.72 9.83
N ASN A 222 -5.61 11.95 9.44
CA ASN A 222 -4.69 12.79 10.19
C ASN A 222 -5.15 13.07 11.62
N ILE A 223 -6.44 13.34 11.82
CA ILE A 223 -6.96 13.56 13.19
C ILE A 223 -7.04 12.24 13.95
N LEU A 224 -7.51 11.17 13.31
CA LEU A 224 -7.57 9.84 13.91
C LEU A 224 -6.19 9.35 14.37
N PHE A 225 -5.16 9.47 13.54
CA PHE A 225 -3.80 9.10 13.89
C PHE A 225 -3.27 9.92 15.06
N HIS A 226 -3.58 11.21 15.09
CA HIS A 226 -3.18 12.08 16.19
C HIS A 226 -3.87 11.66 17.50
N GLU A 227 -5.18 11.41 17.46
CA GLU A 227 -5.96 11.00 18.64
C GLU A 227 -5.56 9.62 19.14
N THR A 228 -5.45 8.63 18.26
CA THR A 228 -5.20 7.24 18.65
C THR A 228 -3.73 7.03 19.00
N LEU A 229 -2.80 7.55 18.18
CA LEU A 229 -1.39 7.17 18.28
C LEU A 229 -0.56 8.12 19.14
N GLN A 230 -1.07 9.30 19.51
CA GLN A 230 -0.38 10.17 20.47
C GLN A 230 -0.98 10.15 21.87
N SER A 231 -2.25 9.78 22.04
CA SER A 231 -2.87 9.71 23.37
C SER A 231 -2.36 8.52 24.20
N GLN A 232 -1.92 7.45 23.55
CA GLN A 232 -1.31 6.30 24.22
C GLN A 232 0.15 6.60 24.59
N LYS A 233 0.35 7.19 25.77
CA LYS A 233 1.69 7.40 26.37
C LYS A 233 2.50 6.09 26.35
N GLY A 234 3.40 5.96 25.38
CA GLY A 234 4.46 4.94 25.35
C GLY A 234 4.18 3.64 24.57
N GLN A 235 3.05 3.49 23.88
CA GLN A 235 2.74 2.26 23.14
C GLN A 235 2.49 2.45 21.64
N SER A 236 1.98 3.61 21.23
CA SER A 236 1.75 3.90 19.82
C SER A 236 2.87 4.77 19.25
N HIS A 237 3.35 4.40 18.07
CA HIS A 237 4.49 5.05 17.43
C HIS A 237 4.11 5.56 16.05
N LEU A 238 4.00 6.89 15.93
CA LEU A 238 3.93 7.58 14.64
C LEU A 238 5.34 7.94 14.19
N ILE A 239 5.84 7.24 13.18
CA ILE A 239 7.19 7.40 12.63
C ILE A 239 7.13 8.17 11.31
N CYS A 240 8.01 9.16 11.15
CA CYS A 240 8.05 9.97 9.95
C CYS A 240 8.90 9.31 8.84
N MET A 241 8.35 9.21 7.62
CA MET A 241 9.10 8.73 6.46
C MET A 241 9.89 9.85 5.78
N PRO A 242 11.10 9.54 5.26
CA PRO A 242 11.83 10.43 4.36
C PRO A 242 11.01 10.88 3.14
N ILE A 243 11.26 12.11 2.67
CA ILE A 243 10.61 12.67 1.46
C ILE A 243 10.85 11.81 0.20
N LYS A 244 11.96 11.08 0.11
CA LYS A 244 12.25 10.18 -1.02
C LYS A 244 11.20 9.08 -1.21
N PHE A 245 10.44 8.72 -0.17
CA PHE A 245 9.34 7.74 -0.24
C PHE A 245 7.99 8.36 -0.58
N ASN A 246 7.92 9.67 -0.79
CA ASN A 246 6.70 10.36 -1.18
C ASN A 246 7.05 11.57 -2.06
N CYS A 247 7.87 11.36 -3.08
CA CYS A 247 8.41 12.45 -3.88
C CYS A 247 7.35 13.01 -4.81
N LYS A 248 7.05 14.31 -4.65
CA LYS A 248 6.01 15.02 -5.40
C LYS A 248 6.56 16.11 -6.30
N GLY A 249 7.87 16.22 -6.47
CA GLY A 249 8.46 17.37 -7.15
C GLY A 249 9.90 17.16 -7.58
N ASN A 250 10.51 18.23 -8.09
CA ASN A 250 11.87 18.21 -8.63
C ASN A 250 12.93 18.14 -7.52
N SER A 251 12.62 18.68 -6.34
CA SER A 251 13.55 18.75 -5.20
C SER A 251 14.01 17.38 -4.72
N CYS A 252 13.21 16.33 -4.92
CA CYS A 252 13.52 14.96 -4.52
C CYS A 252 13.76 14.01 -5.70
N ALA A 253 13.88 14.52 -6.94
CA ALA A 253 13.78 13.68 -8.13
C ALA A 253 14.93 12.73 -8.39
N GLN A 254 16.14 13.14 -8.05
CA GLN A 254 17.32 12.32 -8.23
C GLN A 254 17.31 11.12 -7.28
N ASP A 255 16.78 11.31 -6.07
CA ASP A 255 16.78 10.32 -4.99
C ASP A 255 15.43 9.65 -4.75
N ALA A 256 14.41 9.99 -5.56
CA ALA A 256 13.06 9.46 -5.41
C ALA A 256 13.08 7.93 -5.44
N VAL A 257 12.62 7.33 -4.33
CA VAL A 257 12.27 5.91 -4.23
C VAL A 257 10.85 5.71 -4.73
N VAL A 258 9.95 6.60 -4.34
CA VAL A 258 8.54 6.62 -4.78
C VAL A 258 8.22 8.00 -5.34
N VAL A 259 7.69 8.02 -6.55
CA VAL A 259 7.09 9.22 -7.17
C VAL A 259 5.58 9.15 -6.96
N HIS A 260 4.97 10.26 -6.53
CA HIS A 260 3.55 10.29 -6.17
C HIS A 260 2.80 11.45 -6.84
N TRP A 261 1.80 11.13 -7.67
CA TRP A 261 0.98 12.11 -8.41
C TRP A 261 -0.30 12.52 -7.66
N THR A 262 -0.15 13.18 -6.50
CA THR A 262 -1.28 13.61 -5.64
C THR A 262 -2.30 14.58 -6.26
N GLY A 263 -2.01 15.15 -7.43
CA GLY A 263 -2.88 16.10 -8.12
C GLY A 263 -4.11 15.45 -8.78
N GLU A 264 -4.98 16.27 -9.35
CA GLU A 264 -6.16 15.80 -10.08
C GLU A 264 -5.79 15.08 -11.37
N ARG A 265 -4.87 15.67 -12.14
CA ARG A 265 -4.34 15.05 -13.36
C ARG A 265 -3.32 13.98 -13.03
N LYS A 266 -3.54 12.80 -13.58
CA LYS A 266 -2.71 11.61 -13.37
C LYS A 266 -1.81 11.34 -14.58
N PRO A 267 -0.76 10.51 -14.44
CA PRO A 267 0.15 10.21 -15.54
C PRO A 267 -0.56 9.70 -16.80
N TRP A 268 -1.61 8.90 -16.61
CA TRP A 268 -2.43 8.36 -17.70
C TRP A 268 -3.30 9.41 -18.40
N ASP A 269 -3.50 10.59 -17.79
CA ASP A 269 -4.21 11.71 -18.41
C ASP A 269 -3.26 12.65 -19.20
N GLY A 270 -2.02 12.21 -19.44
CA GLY A 270 -0.97 13.04 -20.05
C GLY A 270 -0.61 14.26 -19.21
N ALA A 271 -0.68 14.15 -17.88
CA ALA A 271 -0.44 15.26 -16.96
C ALA A 271 0.98 15.86 -17.13
N ALA A 272 1.04 17.06 -17.71
CA ALA A 272 2.29 17.82 -17.88
C ALA A 272 2.88 18.35 -16.55
N GLY A 273 2.14 18.28 -15.43
CA GLY A 273 2.59 18.79 -14.13
C GLY A 273 3.84 18.10 -13.56
N PHE A 274 4.23 16.94 -14.13
CA PHE A 274 5.37 16.14 -13.68
C PHE A 274 6.13 15.52 -14.86
N ARG A 275 6.46 16.33 -15.88
CA ARG A 275 7.16 15.88 -17.10
C ARG A 275 8.39 15.01 -16.82
N TYR A 276 9.13 15.28 -15.74
CA TYR A 276 10.34 14.55 -15.37
C TYR A 276 10.12 13.05 -15.19
N TYR A 277 8.97 12.63 -14.67
CA TYR A 277 8.68 11.23 -14.40
C TYR A 277 7.70 10.61 -15.38
N LEU A 278 7.12 11.40 -16.30
CA LEU A 278 6.19 10.88 -17.28
C LEU A 278 6.88 9.84 -18.18
N ALA A 279 8.13 10.10 -18.58
CA ALA A 279 8.92 9.15 -19.36
C ALA A 279 9.19 7.84 -18.60
N ASP A 280 9.56 7.94 -17.30
CA ASP A 280 9.76 6.77 -16.42
C ASP A 280 8.46 5.98 -16.26
N TRP A 281 7.34 6.67 -16.01
CA TRP A 281 6.03 6.04 -15.87
C TRP A 281 5.58 5.36 -17.16
N GLU A 282 5.73 6.02 -18.31
CA GLU A 282 5.39 5.43 -19.61
C GLU A 282 6.26 4.22 -19.95
N LYS A 283 7.55 4.26 -19.59
CA LYS A 283 8.45 3.12 -19.75
C LYS A 283 7.93 1.93 -18.94
N GLN A 284 7.57 2.15 -17.68
CA GLN A 284 7.04 1.11 -16.80
C GLN A 284 5.68 0.59 -17.27
N ARG A 285 4.81 1.47 -17.75
CA ARG A 285 3.54 1.08 -18.38
C ARG A 285 3.78 0.18 -19.59
N ARG A 286 4.66 0.58 -20.53
CA ARG A 286 4.96 -0.25 -21.71
C ARG A 286 5.52 -1.61 -21.32
N ALA A 287 6.43 -1.64 -20.35
CA ALA A 287 7.01 -2.88 -19.84
C ALA A 287 5.94 -3.80 -19.21
N ALA A 288 5.05 -3.26 -18.38
CA ALA A 288 3.94 -4.02 -17.79
C ALA A 288 3.03 -4.62 -18.86
N SER A 289 2.68 -3.84 -19.89
CA SER A 289 1.83 -4.32 -20.99
C SER A 289 2.48 -5.45 -21.77
N GLN A 290 3.78 -5.32 -22.08
CA GLN A 290 4.55 -6.33 -22.82
C GLN A 290 4.79 -7.60 -22.01
N HIS A 291 5.18 -7.46 -20.74
CA HIS A 291 5.57 -8.59 -19.90
C HIS A 291 4.36 -9.42 -19.45
N ALA A 292 3.29 -8.74 -19.02
CA ALA A 292 2.12 -9.42 -18.48
C ALA A 292 1.06 -9.71 -19.56
N GLY A 293 1.25 -9.26 -20.81
CA GLY A 293 0.23 -9.37 -21.85
C GLY A 293 -1.05 -8.61 -21.48
N ILE A 294 -0.91 -7.54 -20.69
CA ILE A 294 -2.03 -6.72 -20.24
C ILE A 294 -2.30 -5.64 -21.29
N LYS A 295 -3.52 -5.62 -21.84
CA LYS A 295 -3.93 -4.62 -22.82
C LYS A 295 -4.20 -3.29 -22.12
N MET A 296 -3.17 -2.46 -22.02
CA MET A 296 -3.29 -1.12 -21.45
C MET A 296 -3.67 -0.11 -22.54
N VAL A 297 -4.96 -0.11 -22.89
CA VAL A 297 -5.53 0.99 -23.68
C VAL A 297 -5.58 2.21 -22.76
N ALA A 298 -4.98 3.33 -23.18
CA ALA A 298 -5.26 4.59 -22.51
C ALA A 298 -6.79 4.80 -22.53
N ALA A 299 -7.35 5.39 -21.47
CA ALA A 299 -8.70 5.90 -21.59
C ALA A 299 -8.74 6.77 -22.86
N GLU A 300 -9.69 6.51 -23.77
CA GLU A 300 -9.86 7.32 -24.98
C GLU A 300 -9.81 8.79 -24.56
N ASP A 301 -9.00 9.60 -25.26
CA ASP A 301 -8.72 10.99 -24.86
C ASP A 301 -10.07 11.67 -24.60
N PRO A 302 -10.39 12.03 -23.35
CA PRO A 302 -11.68 12.62 -23.04
C PRO A 302 -11.76 13.89 -23.87
N ASP A 303 -12.74 13.92 -24.77
CA ASP A 303 -13.09 14.98 -25.72
C ASP A 303 -12.11 16.18 -25.72
N PRO A 304 -11.31 16.38 -26.77
CA PRO A 304 -10.37 17.50 -26.84
C PRO A 304 -11.01 18.88 -26.56
N GLU A 305 -12.33 19.03 -26.69
CA GLU A 305 -13.05 20.26 -26.31
C GLU A 305 -13.09 20.51 -24.79
N ALA A 306 -13.00 19.47 -23.95
CA ALA A 306 -12.97 19.62 -22.49
C ALA A 306 -11.71 20.37 -22.00
N LYS A 307 -10.61 20.36 -22.78
CA LYS A 307 -9.34 21.05 -22.45
C LYS A 307 -9.46 22.58 -22.48
N HIS A 308 -10.55 23.14 -23.02
CA HIS A 308 -10.77 24.59 -23.11
C HIS A 308 -11.72 25.18 -22.06
N ARG A 309 -12.36 24.36 -21.20
CA ARG A 309 -13.38 24.84 -20.26
C ARG A 309 -12.88 25.19 -18.86
N THR A 310 -11.58 25.08 -18.59
CA THR A 310 -10.96 25.46 -17.32
C THR A 310 -9.90 26.54 -17.52
N LYS A 311 -10.35 27.78 -17.67
CA LYS A 311 -9.59 29.00 -17.38
C LYS A 311 -10.39 29.87 -16.43
#